data_AF-M4E9A9-F1
#
_entry.id   AF-M4E9A9-F1
#
_cell.length_a   1.000
_cell.length_b   1.000
_cell.length_c   1.000
_cell.angle_alpha   90.00
_cell.angle_beta   90.00
_cell.angle_gamma   90.00
#
_symmetry.space_group_name_H-M   'P 1'
#
loop_
_entity.id
_entity.type
_entity.pdbx_description
1 polymer ?
#
loop_
_entity_poly.entity_id
_entity_poly.type
_entity_poly.pdbx_seq_one_letter_code
_entity_poly.pdbx_strand_id
1 'polypeptide(L)'
;MTSSNQSPSHNVFVYGSFQEPSVVNLILECDPVTISAQLHGYHLYRLKGRLHPCISPSENGLINGKILTGLTDAQLENLDMIEGDEYVRKTVEVVLTETSEKMQVETFVWANKDDPHLYGEWDFEEWKKLHMEKFIEASKKFIEWKKNPDGRSREEFVKFVEEDITAA
;
A
#
# COMPACT_ATOMS: atom_id res chain seq x y z
N MET A 1 -8.08 -15.97 34.92
CA MET A 1 -8.29 -16.88 33.79
C MET A 1 -7.78 -16.20 32.55
N THR A 2 -6.79 -16.84 31.94
CA THR A 2 -6.07 -16.46 30.73
C THR A 2 -6.97 -16.50 29.51
N SER A 3 -7.05 -15.40 28.75
CA SER A 3 -7.34 -15.35 27.32
C SER A 3 -7.11 -13.92 26.85
N SER A 4 -5.85 -13.48 26.84
CA SER A 4 -5.45 -12.37 25.97
C SER A 4 -5.60 -12.90 24.55
N ASN A 5 -6.70 -12.55 23.87
CA ASN A 5 -6.79 -12.62 22.42
C ASN A 5 -5.74 -11.67 21.84
N GLN A 6 -4.48 -12.09 21.81
CA GLN A 6 -3.49 -11.51 20.92
C GLN A 6 -3.84 -12.06 19.55
N SER A 7 -4.73 -11.36 18.84
CA SER A 7 -4.78 -11.48 17.39
C SER A 7 -3.34 -11.32 16.86
N PRO A 8 -2.91 -12.12 15.88
CA PRO A 8 -1.59 -11.98 15.31
C PRO A 8 -1.40 -10.53 14.86
N SER A 9 -0.34 -9.91 15.33
CA SER A 9 0.06 -8.57 14.91
C SER A 9 0.81 -8.67 13.59
N HIS A 10 0.29 -8.05 12.54
CA HIS A 10 0.89 -8.05 11.22
C HIS A 10 1.86 -6.90 11.06
N ASN A 11 2.95 -7.16 10.34
CA ASN A 11 3.93 -6.15 9.96
C ASN A 11 3.94 -6.05 8.45
N VAL A 12 3.64 -4.86 7.92
CA VAL A 12 3.46 -4.65 6.48
C VAL A 12 4.48 -3.64 5.97
N PHE A 13 5.32 -4.04 5.03
CA PHE A 13 6.20 -3.14 4.30
C PHE A 13 5.42 -2.39 3.21
N VAL A 14 5.49 -1.07 3.29
CA VAL A 14 4.83 -0.11 2.40
C VAL A 14 5.88 0.77 1.70
N TYR A 15 5.68 0.99 0.41
CA TYR A 15 6.66 1.59 -0.49
C TYR A 15 6.06 2.71 -1.37
N GLY A 16 4.76 2.99 -1.22
CA GLY A 16 4.03 3.95 -2.03
C GLY A 16 3.19 4.90 -1.18
N SER A 17 1.92 5.06 -1.54
CA SER A 17 0.97 5.97 -0.90
C SER A 17 0.80 5.72 0.61
N PHE A 18 0.88 4.47 1.05
CA PHE A 18 0.79 4.10 2.47
C PHE A 18 2.01 4.48 3.32
N GLN A 19 3.00 5.20 2.77
CA GLN A 19 4.07 5.80 3.56
C GLN A 19 3.67 7.15 4.19
N GLU A 20 2.60 7.77 3.70
CA GLU A 20 2.11 9.07 4.17
C GLU A 20 1.21 8.90 5.40
N PRO A 21 1.54 9.53 6.55
CA PRO A 21 0.77 9.37 7.78
C PRO A 21 -0.72 9.73 7.63
N SER A 22 -1.05 10.77 6.87
CA SER A 22 -2.45 11.17 6.62
C SER A 22 -3.25 10.12 5.87
N VAL A 23 -2.60 9.35 4.99
CA VAL A 23 -3.23 8.25 4.25
C VAL A 23 -3.41 7.04 5.17
N VAL A 24 -2.37 6.66 5.90
CA VAL A 24 -2.40 5.52 6.83
C VAL A 24 -3.44 5.74 7.92
N ASN A 25 -3.48 6.94 8.51
CA ASN A 25 -4.43 7.26 9.58
C ASN A 25 -5.88 7.20 9.10
N LEU A 26 -6.13 7.64 7.87
CA LEU A 26 -7.44 7.52 7.25
C LEU A 26 -7.86 6.05 7.08
N ILE A 27 -6.98 5.22 6.52
CA ILE A 27 -7.31 3.83 6.15
C ILE A 27 -7.36 2.88 7.36
N LEU A 28 -6.44 3.06 8.31
CA LEU A 28 -6.32 2.18 9.48
C LEU A 28 -7.10 2.69 10.70
N GLU A 29 -7.63 3.91 10.63
CA GLU A 29 -8.28 4.63 11.73
C GLU A 29 -7.40 4.71 13.00
N CYS A 30 -6.08 4.61 12.85
CA CYS A 30 -5.10 4.68 13.92
C CYS A 30 -3.77 5.27 13.41
N ASP A 31 -2.83 5.55 14.32
CA ASP A 31 -1.47 5.92 13.98
C ASP A 31 -0.53 4.75 14.33
N PRO A 32 -0.21 3.85 13.38
CA PRO A 32 0.66 2.72 13.66
C PRO A 32 2.11 3.17 13.83
N VAL A 33 2.87 2.43 14.64
CA VAL A 33 4.31 2.64 14.72
C VAL A 33 4.93 2.27 13.38
N THR A 34 5.70 3.20 12.81
CA THR A 34 6.37 3.02 11.52
C THR A 34 7.89 2.92 11.70
N ILE A 35 8.52 1.99 10.99
CA ILE A 35 9.97 1.76 11.02
C ILE A 35 10.52 1.84 9.60
N SER A 36 11.58 2.62 9.38
CA SER A 36 12.21 2.71 8.06
C SER A 36 12.96 1.41 7.72
N ALA A 37 12.75 0.90 6.51
CA ALA A 37 13.36 -0.33 6.05
C ALA A 37 13.64 -0.33 4.54
N GLN A 38 14.46 -1.28 4.11
CA GLN A 38 14.84 -1.50 2.73
C GLN A 38 14.42 -2.89 2.27
N LEU A 39 13.79 -2.95 1.10
CA LEU A 39 13.45 -4.19 0.42
C LEU A 39 14.40 -4.39 -0.78
N HIS A 40 15.15 -5.48 -0.77
CA HIS A 40 16.06 -5.86 -1.85
C HIS A 40 15.37 -6.83 -2.82
N GLY A 41 15.82 -6.84 -4.07
CA GLY A 41 15.33 -7.79 -5.10
C GLY A 41 14.02 -7.36 -5.76
N TYR A 42 13.59 -6.12 -5.55
CA TYR A 42 12.38 -5.54 -6.13
C TYR A 42 12.66 -4.15 -6.68
N HIS A 43 11.97 -3.79 -7.75
CA HIS A 43 11.97 -2.44 -8.30
C HIS A 43 10.59 -1.81 -8.19
N LEU A 44 10.56 -0.51 -7.91
CA LEU A 44 9.36 0.28 -7.68
C LEU A 44 8.98 1.05 -8.95
N TYR A 45 7.92 0.61 -9.60
CA TYR A 45 7.45 1.13 -10.88
C TYR A 45 6.27 2.09 -10.72
N ARG A 46 6.14 3.01 -11.68
CA ARG A 46 4.85 3.67 -11.93
C ARG A 46 3.99 2.78 -12.84
N LEU A 47 2.68 2.93 -12.71
CA LEU A 47 1.70 2.36 -13.64
C LEU A 47 0.99 3.46 -14.40
N LYS A 48 0.88 3.32 -15.72
CA LYS A 48 0.06 4.24 -16.52
C LYS A 48 -1.40 4.09 -16.11
N GLY A 49 -2.08 5.21 -15.88
CA GLY A 49 -3.49 5.17 -15.50
C GLY A 49 -3.75 4.75 -14.05
N ARG A 50 -2.74 4.77 -13.16
CA ARG A 50 -2.90 4.48 -11.73
C ARG A 50 -2.26 5.56 -10.85
N LEU A 51 -2.85 5.79 -9.68
CA LEU A 51 -2.38 6.76 -8.68
C LEU A 51 -1.41 6.16 -7.66
N HIS A 52 -1.13 4.86 -7.70
CA HIS A 52 -0.26 4.16 -6.76
C HIS A 52 0.85 3.43 -7.52
N PRO A 53 2.03 3.26 -6.91
CA PRO A 53 3.11 2.50 -7.52
C PRO A 53 2.88 1.01 -7.37
N CYS A 54 3.67 0.21 -8.07
CA CYS A 54 3.76 -1.20 -7.81
C CYS A 54 5.21 -1.66 -7.68
N ILE A 55 5.40 -2.83 -7.08
CA ILE A 55 6.70 -3.49 -7.05
C ILE A 55 6.67 -4.77 -7.85
N SER A 56 7.76 -5.03 -8.57
CA SER A 56 8.00 -6.27 -9.31
C SER A 56 9.42 -6.76 -9.05
N PRO A 57 9.69 -8.09 -9.06
CA PRO A 57 11.02 -8.62 -8.83
C PRO A 57 12.07 -8.05 -9.80
N SER A 58 13.23 -7.66 -9.26
CA SER A 58 14.37 -7.12 -10.02
C SER A 58 15.66 -7.40 -9.27
N GLU A 59 16.62 -8.10 -9.90
CA GLU A 59 17.82 -8.64 -9.23
C GLU A 59 18.64 -7.59 -8.47
N ASN A 60 18.77 -6.39 -9.04
CA ASN A 60 19.54 -5.29 -8.44
C ASN A 60 18.63 -4.20 -7.85
N GLY A 61 17.34 -4.48 -7.73
CA GLY A 61 16.34 -3.54 -7.23
C GLY A 61 16.50 -3.33 -5.71
N LEU A 62 16.36 -2.07 -5.31
CA LEU A 62 16.34 -1.65 -3.91
C LEU A 62 15.21 -0.64 -3.72
N ILE A 63 14.36 -0.88 -2.73
CA ILE A 63 13.23 -0.01 -2.41
C ILE A 63 13.40 0.47 -0.98
N ASN A 64 13.43 1.79 -0.81
CA ASN A 64 13.33 2.42 0.50
C ASN A 64 11.85 2.60 0.83
N GLY A 65 11.43 2.08 1.98
CA GLY A 65 10.05 2.16 2.42
C GLY A 65 9.94 2.20 3.94
N LYS A 66 8.75 1.90 4.43
CA LYS A 66 8.44 1.82 5.87
C LYS A 66 7.74 0.51 6.18
N ILE A 67 7.82 0.08 7.42
CA ILE A 67 7.05 -1.03 7.96
C ILE A 67 5.98 -0.44 8.87
N LEU A 68 4.72 -0.72 8.58
CA LEU A 68 3.62 -0.49 9.51
C LEU A 68 3.59 -1.69 10.46
N THR A 69 3.87 -1.46 11.74
CA THR A 69 3.99 -2.55 12.73
C THR A 69 2.73 -2.70 13.56
N GLY A 70 2.47 -3.92 14.02
CA GLY A 70 1.43 -4.14 15.02
C GLY A 70 0.00 -4.12 14.49
N LEU A 71 -0.21 -4.32 13.19
CA LEU A 71 -1.53 -4.21 12.58
C LEU A 71 -2.44 -5.38 12.98
N THR A 72 -3.70 -5.07 13.25
CA THR A 72 -4.75 -6.09 13.47
C THR A 72 -5.24 -6.68 12.14
N ASP A 73 -5.92 -7.83 12.19
CA ASP A 73 -6.53 -8.44 11.00
C ASP A 73 -7.46 -7.47 10.24
N ALA A 74 -8.27 -6.69 10.97
CA ALA A 74 -9.19 -5.72 10.37
C ALA A 74 -8.47 -4.55 9.67
N GLN A 75 -7.32 -4.14 10.21
CA GLN A 75 -6.47 -3.10 9.62
C GLN A 75 -5.77 -3.62 8.36
N LEU A 76 -5.30 -4.86 8.40
CA LEU A 76 -4.73 -5.52 7.23
C LEU A 76 -5.78 -5.66 6.11
N GLU A 77 -7.00 -6.07 6.45
CA GLU A 77 -8.11 -6.15 5.50
C GLU A 77 -8.43 -4.79 4.85
N ASN A 78 -8.34 -3.67 5.59
CA ASN A 78 -8.52 -2.35 5.00
C ASN A 78 -7.46 -2.05 3.92
N LEU A 79 -6.20 -2.46 4.13
CA LEU A 79 -5.14 -2.32 3.13
C LEU A 79 -5.42 -3.21 1.92
N ASP A 80 -5.79 -4.48 2.15
CA ASP A 80 -6.14 -5.41 1.08
C ASP A 80 -7.28 -4.89 0.20
N MET A 81 -8.27 -4.26 0.81
CA MET A 81 -9.40 -3.72 0.08
C MET A 81 -9.02 -2.53 -0.81
N ILE A 82 -8.09 -1.68 -0.37
CA ILE A 82 -7.60 -0.55 -1.16
C ILE A 82 -6.72 -1.03 -2.32
N GLU A 83 -5.78 -1.94 -2.06
CA GLU A 83 -4.88 -2.50 -3.08
C GLU A 83 -5.64 -3.39 -4.08
N GLY A 84 -6.62 -4.13 -3.58
CA GLY A 84 -7.48 -4.97 -4.38
C GLY A 84 -6.80 -6.20 -4.98
N ASP A 85 -7.40 -6.75 -6.04
CA ASP A 85 -7.02 -8.06 -6.62
C ASP A 85 -5.82 -7.93 -7.57
N GLU A 86 -5.42 -6.70 -7.86
CA GLU A 86 -4.28 -6.38 -8.72
C GLU A 86 -2.94 -6.59 -8.01
N TYR A 87 -2.97 -6.60 -6.66
CA TYR A 87 -1.82 -6.88 -5.82
C TYR A 87 -1.98 -8.21 -5.09
N VAL A 88 -0.88 -8.93 -4.98
CA VAL A 88 -0.78 -10.16 -4.22
C VAL A 88 0.06 -9.90 -2.98
N ARG A 89 -0.48 -10.23 -1.82
CA ARG A 89 0.27 -10.16 -0.58
C ARG A 89 1.36 -11.24 -0.56
N LYS A 90 2.59 -10.86 -0.26
CA LYS A 90 3.73 -11.77 -0.14
C LYS A 90 4.53 -11.48 1.12
N THR A 91 5.01 -12.53 1.77
CA THR A 91 6.03 -12.42 2.81
C THR A 91 7.39 -12.18 2.16
N VAL A 92 8.08 -11.14 2.61
CA VAL A 92 9.40 -10.72 2.14
C VAL A 92 10.34 -10.45 3.31
N GLU A 93 11.63 -10.52 3.06
CA GLU A 93 12.66 -10.10 4.02
C GLU A 93 13.07 -8.65 3.73
N VAL A 94 12.98 -7.79 4.74
CA VAL A 94 13.45 -6.40 4.68
C VAL A 94 14.61 -6.19 5.66
N VAL A 95 15.43 -5.18 5.39
CA VAL A 95 16.53 -4.75 6.26
C VAL A 95 16.14 -3.43 6.92
N LEU A 96 16.12 -3.37 8.25
CA LEU A 96 15.82 -2.15 8.99
C LEU A 96 16.94 -1.12 8.78
N THR A 97 16.59 0.11 8.41
CA THR A 97 17.59 1.12 8.05
C THR A 97 18.42 1.57 9.25
N GLU A 98 17.84 1.58 10.45
CA GLU A 98 18.53 2.05 11.67
C GLU A 98 19.44 0.99 12.29
N THR A 99 19.01 -0.28 12.32
CA THR A 99 19.73 -1.36 13.02
C THR A 99 20.47 -2.31 12.07
N SER A 100 20.19 -2.24 10.76
CA SER A 100 20.64 -3.23 9.76
C SER A 100 20.18 -4.67 10.03
N GLU A 101 19.19 -4.86 10.92
CA GLU A 101 18.61 -6.17 11.20
C GLU A 101 17.63 -6.57 10.11
N LYS A 102 17.50 -7.89 9.91
CA LYS A 102 16.54 -8.46 8.96
C LYS A 102 15.23 -8.77 9.64
N MET A 103 14.12 -8.48 8.98
CA MET A 103 12.77 -8.77 9.46
C MET A 103 11.91 -9.36 8.35
N GLN A 104 11.14 -10.40 8.67
CA GLN A 104 10.11 -10.95 7.79
C GLN A 104 8.83 -10.14 7.97
N VAL A 105 8.29 -9.64 6.86
CA VAL A 105 7.10 -8.78 6.81
C VAL A 105 6.26 -9.13 5.60
N GLU A 106 4.99 -8.74 5.60
CA GLU A 106 4.14 -8.83 4.42
C GLU A 106 4.29 -7.57 3.56
N THR A 107 4.07 -7.69 2.26
CA THR A 107 4.00 -6.54 1.35
C THR A 107 3.07 -6.84 0.19
N PHE A 108 2.59 -5.82 -0.48
CA PHE A 108 1.75 -5.93 -1.68
C PHE A 108 2.66 -5.98 -2.90
N VAL A 109 2.57 -7.01 -3.74
CA VAL A 109 3.38 -7.15 -4.96
C VAL A 109 2.45 -7.14 -6.16
N TRP A 110 2.84 -6.48 -7.24
CA TRP A 110 2.02 -6.46 -8.46
C TRP A 110 1.80 -7.89 -8.98
N ALA A 111 0.55 -8.26 -9.24
CA ALA A 111 0.22 -9.60 -9.69
C ALA A 111 0.76 -9.89 -11.10
N ASN A 112 0.71 -8.89 -11.99
CA ASN A 112 1.07 -9.04 -13.39
C ASN A 112 2.49 -8.49 -13.69
N LYS A 113 3.51 -9.31 -13.46
CA LYS A 113 4.92 -8.93 -13.69
C LYS A 113 5.24 -8.50 -15.13
N ASP A 114 4.45 -8.93 -16.11
CA ASP A 114 4.67 -8.69 -17.54
C ASP A 114 3.77 -7.56 -18.08
N ASP A 115 3.21 -6.72 -17.19
CA ASP A 115 2.30 -5.64 -17.55
C ASP A 115 3.01 -4.55 -18.37
N PRO A 116 2.58 -4.27 -19.62
CA PRO A 116 3.19 -3.26 -20.48
C PRO A 116 2.99 -1.81 -19.98
N HIS A 117 2.13 -1.61 -18.98
CA HIS A 117 1.92 -0.30 -18.35
C HIS A 117 2.92 0.01 -17.24
N LEU A 118 3.76 -0.95 -16.84
CA LEU A 118 4.88 -0.69 -15.93
C LEU A 118 5.91 0.19 -16.63
N TYR A 119 6.18 1.36 -16.04
CA TYR A 119 7.15 2.28 -16.62
C TYR A 119 7.79 3.18 -15.56
N GLY A 120 9.04 3.58 -15.83
CA GLY A 120 9.77 4.56 -15.04
C GLY A 120 9.95 4.17 -13.57
N GLU A 121 10.54 5.11 -12.83
CA GLU A 121 10.71 5.00 -11.38
C GLU A 121 9.63 5.82 -10.67
N TRP A 122 9.11 5.30 -9.57
CA TRP A 122 8.21 6.06 -8.72
C TRP A 122 8.97 7.13 -7.92
N ASP A 123 8.40 8.32 -7.83
CA ASP A 123 8.89 9.38 -6.95
C ASP A 123 7.78 9.73 -5.93
N PHE A 124 8.06 9.45 -4.65
CA PHE A 124 7.12 9.68 -3.57
C PHE A 124 6.87 11.17 -3.32
N GLU A 125 7.86 12.03 -3.48
CA GLU A 125 7.73 13.48 -3.26
C GLU A 125 6.95 14.15 -4.38
N GLU A 126 7.13 13.71 -5.62
CA GLU A 126 6.30 14.14 -6.75
C GLU A 126 4.85 13.70 -6.54
N TRP A 127 4.64 12.43 -6.21
CA TRP A 127 3.30 11.91 -5.92
C TRP A 127 2.61 12.67 -4.79
N LYS A 128 3.34 12.97 -3.72
CA LYS A 128 2.82 13.70 -2.57
C LYS A 128 2.26 15.07 -2.96
N LYS A 129 2.92 15.76 -3.90
CA LYS A 129 2.51 17.08 -4.38
C LYS A 129 1.35 17.02 -5.37
N LEU A 130 1.35 16.04 -6.26
CA LEU A 130 0.42 16.02 -7.41
C LEU A 130 -0.84 15.19 -7.17
N HIS A 131 -0.76 14.16 -6.32
CA HIS A 131 -1.75 13.08 -6.28
C HIS A 131 -2.25 12.74 -4.87
N MET A 132 -1.57 13.17 -3.80
CA MET A 132 -1.94 12.83 -2.42
C MET A 132 -3.38 13.25 -2.07
N GLU A 133 -3.77 14.49 -2.34
CA GLU A 133 -5.10 14.99 -1.98
C GLU A 133 -6.21 14.18 -2.67
N LYS A 134 -6.03 13.87 -3.95
CA LYS A 134 -6.94 13.02 -4.72
C LYS A 134 -7.01 11.61 -4.16
N PHE A 135 -5.86 11.03 -3.80
CA PHE A 135 -5.80 9.70 -3.20
C PHE A 135 -6.53 9.65 -1.85
N ILE A 136 -6.37 10.69 -1.01
CA ILE A 136 -7.08 10.82 0.27
C ILE A 136 -8.58 10.93 0.03
N GLU A 137 -9.03 11.72 -0.95
CA GLU A 137 -10.45 11.85 -1.28
C GLU A 137 -11.05 10.51 -1.76
N ALA A 138 -10.37 9.81 -2.66
CA ALA A 138 -10.78 8.49 -3.13
C ALA A 138 -10.84 7.49 -1.96
N SER A 139 -9.82 7.45 -1.11
CA SER A 139 -9.76 6.56 0.06
C SER A 139 -10.90 6.85 1.05
N LYS A 140 -11.25 8.12 1.30
CA LYS A 140 -12.40 8.50 2.15
C LYS A 140 -13.69 7.92 1.62
N LYS A 141 -13.98 8.15 0.33
CA LYS A 141 -15.17 7.64 -0.34
C LYS A 141 -15.26 6.11 -0.25
N PHE A 142 -14.12 5.43 -0.39
CA PHE A 142 -14.06 3.97 -0.29
C PHE A 142 -14.34 3.46 1.12
N ILE A 143 -13.80 4.10 2.16
CA ILE A 143 -14.04 3.73 3.56
C ILE A 143 -15.49 4.01 3.96
N GLU A 144 -16.05 5.15 3.53
CA GLU A 144 -17.48 5.46 3.71
C GLU A 144 -18.37 4.41 3.05
N TRP A 145 -18.03 4.00 1.83
CA TRP A 145 -18.71 2.90 1.13
C TRP A 145 -18.62 1.58 1.89
N LYS A 146 -17.45 1.22 2.44
CA LYS A 146 -17.28 0.02 3.29
C LYS A 146 -18.22 0.05 4.51
N LYS A 147 -18.41 1.23 5.10
CA LYS A 147 -19.27 1.42 6.29
C LYS A 147 -20.77 1.37 5.95
N ASN A 148 -21.15 1.81 4.75
CA ASN A 148 -22.53 1.76 4.29
C ASN A 148 -22.60 1.31 2.81
N PRO A 149 -22.58 0.00 2.54
CA PRO A 149 -22.65 -0.53 1.19
C PRO A 149 -24.09 -0.36 0.66
N ASP A 150 -24.43 0.85 0.21
CA ASP A 150 -25.74 1.22 -0.40
C ASP A 150 -25.94 0.56 -1.79
N GLY A 151 -25.43 -0.65 -2.00
CA GLY A 151 -25.57 -1.40 -3.26
C GLY A 151 -24.67 -0.92 -4.41
N ARG A 152 -23.76 0.04 -4.16
CA ARG A 152 -22.71 0.45 -5.11
C ARG A 152 -21.59 -0.59 -5.15
N SER A 153 -21.04 -0.86 -6.33
CA SER A 153 -20.11 -1.96 -6.53
C SER A 153 -18.65 -1.49 -6.56
N ARG A 154 -17.70 -2.37 -6.22
CA ARG A 154 -16.26 -2.09 -6.22
C ARG A 154 -15.77 -1.50 -7.56
N GLU A 155 -16.42 -1.90 -8.65
CA GLU A 155 -16.19 -1.40 -10.01
C GLU A 155 -16.38 0.12 -10.13
N GLU A 156 -17.29 0.72 -9.37
CA GLU A 156 -17.50 2.18 -9.38
C GLU A 156 -16.34 2.94 -8.72
N PHE A 157 -15.69 2.35 -7.70
CA PHE A 157 -14.49 2.92 -7.10
C PHE A 157 -13.30 2.86 -8.06
N VAL A 158 -13.06 1.69 -8.68
CA VAL A 158 -12.00 1.52 -9.69
C VAL A 158 -12.18 2.51 -10.82
N LYS A 159 -13.42 2.66 -11.31
CA LYS A 159 -13.76 3.61 -12.36
C LYS A 159 -13.51 5.07 -11.95
N PHE A 160 -13.80 5.47 -10.71
CA PHE A 160 -13.48 6.83 -10.23
C PHE A 160 -11.97 7.09 -10.18
N VAL A 161 -11.19 6.11 -9.70
CA VAL A 161 -9.72 6.21 -9.71
C VAL A 161 -9.18 6.30 -11.14
N GLU A 162 -9.77 5.54 -12.08
CA GLU A 162 -9.35 5.53 -13.49
C GLU A 162 -9.78 6.78 -14.28
N GLU A 163 -11.02 7.25 -14.14
CA GLU A 163 -11.59 8.37 -14.92
C GLU A 163 -10.87 9.69 -14.66
N ASP A 164 -10.45 9.96 -13.42
CA ASP A 164 -9.77 11.21 -13.05
C ASP A 164 -8.28 11.24 -13.40
N ILE A 165 -7.68 10.09 -13.76
CA ILE A 165 -6.28 10.03 -14.26
C ILE A 165 -6.22 10.39 -15.75
N THR A 166 -7.28 10.11 -16.51
CA THR A 166 -7.40 10.53 -17.92
C THR A 166 -7.71 12.02 -18.12
N ALA A 167 -8.11 12.73 -17.07
CA ALA A 167 -8.48 14.14 -17.13
C ALA A 167 -7.34 15.13 -16.78
N ALA A 168 -6.13 14.63 -16.48
CA ALA A 168 -4.93 15.42 -16.18
C ALA A 168 -3.85 15.22 -17.26
#